data_AF-A0A352I4C6-F1
#
_entry.id   AF-A0A352I4C6-F1
#
_cell.length_a   1.000
_cell.length_b   1.000
_cell.length_c   1.000
_cell.angle_alpha   90.00
_cell.angle_beta   90.00
_cell.angle_gamma   90.00
#
_symmetry.space_group_name_H-M   'P 1'
#
loop_
_entity.id
_entity.type
_entity.pdbx_description
1 polymer ?
#
loop_
_entity_poly.entity_id
_entity_poly.type
_entity_poly.pdbx_seq_one_letter_code
_entity_poly.pdbx_strand_id
1 'polypeptide(L)'
;VKIDDYSKAVLEIQNGTIDAISIDEVIARFYLTKEPNAYRILENSDGSPISLATEDYVVGFRKNDKALKQQIDKTLQEMAADGTMKKISEKWFGDDVTTVKS
;
A
#
# COMPACT_ATOMS: atom_id res chain seq x y z
N VAL A 1 -19.03 -0.26 11.59
CA VAL A 1 -19.88 -0.99 10.61
C VAL A 1 -18.95 -1.56 9.55
N LYS A 2 -19.18 -2.79 9.09
CA LYS A 2 -18.38 -3.39 8.00
C LYS A 2 -18.89 -2.86 6.66
N ILE A 3 -17.97 -2.42 5.79
CA ILE A 3 -18.25 -2.06 4.40
C ILE A 3 -17.48 -3.04 3.52
N ASP A 4 -18.13 -3.60 2.50
CA ASP A 4 -17.58 -4.73 1.74
C ASP A 4 -16.54 -4.34 0.67
N ASP A 5 -16.42 -3.05 0.33
CA ASP A 5 -15.56 -2.58 -0.75
C ASP A 5 -14.95 -1.21 -0.44
N TYR A 6 -13.69 -1.00 -0.78
CA TYR A 6 -12.97 0.26 -0.58
C TYR A 6 -13.61 1.44 -1.32
N SER A 7 -14.09 1.26 -2.54
CA SER A 7 -14.77 2.31 -3.31
C SER A 7 -16.03 2.80 -2.60
N LYS A 8 -16.79 1.89 -1.97
CA LYS A 8 -17.96 2.24 -1.16
C LYS A 8 -17.53 2.97 0.11
N ALA A 9 -16.51 2.49 0.80
CA ALA A 9 -16.02 3.12 2.02
C ALA A 9 -15.55 4.57 1.77
N VAL A 10 -14.87 4.80 0.64
CA VAL A 10 -14.46 6.14 0.20
C VAL A 10 -15.67 7.03 -0.11
N LEU A 11 -16.69 6.52 -0.81
CA LEU A 11 -17.92 7.26 -1.08
C LEU A 11 -18.68 7.64 0.21
N GLU A 12 -18.74 6.74 1.19
CA GLU A 12 -19.39 7.02 2.48
C GLU A 12 -18.66 8.13 3.28
N ILE A 13 -17.32 8.21 3.18
CA ILE A 13 -16.55 9.36 3.70
C ILE A 13 -16.94 10.63 2.97
N GLN A 14 -16.94 10.61 1.63
CA GLN A 14 -17.26 11.80 0.81
C GLN A 14 -18.68 12.32 1.10
N ASN A 15 -19.63 11.42 1.33
CA ASN A 15 -21.02 11.76 1.68
C ASN A 15 -21.18 12.23 3.13
N GLY A 16 -20.12 12.20 3.96
CA GLY A 16 -20.18 12.56 5.37
C GLY A 16 -20.95 11.56 6.24
N THR A 17 -21.15 10.34 5.75
CA THR A 17 -21.85 9.28 6.52
C THR A 17 -20.94 8.66 7.57
N ILE A 18 -19.62 8.68 7.33
CA ILE A 18 -18.59 8.25 8.27
C ILE A 18 -17.44 9.27 8.29
N ASP A 19 -16.81 9.45 9.44
CA ASP A 19 -15.73 10.44 9.62
C ASP A 19 -14.34 9.90 9.24
N ALA A 20 -14.16 8.58 9.33
CA ALA A 20 -12.88 7.90 9.06
C ALA A 20 -13.09 6.44 8.66
N ILE A 21 -12.14 5.90 7.90
CA ILE A 21 -12.04 4.47 7.58
C ILE A 21 -10.67 3.95 7.99
N SER A 22 -10.63 2.72 8.47
CA SER A 22 -9.39 1.94 8.52
C SER A 22 -9.28 1.16 7.22
N ILE A 23 -8.18 1.35 6.52
CA ILE A 23 -7.91 0.81 5.18
C ILE A 23 -6.41 0.59 5.04
N ASP A 24 -6.03 -0.34 4.16
CA ASP A 24 -4.64 -0.59 3.80
C ASP A 24 -3.94 0.69 3.32
N GLU A 25 -2.74 0.96 3.84
CA GLU A 25 -1.99 2.19 3.58
C GLU A 25 -1.72 2.42 2.09
N VAL A 26 -1.37 1.35 1.37
CA VAL A 26 -1.08 1.40 -0.09
C VAL A 26 -2.32 1.86 -0.86
N ILE A 27 -3.52 1.42 -0.46
CA ILE A 27 -4.77 1.83 -1.08
C ILE A 27 -5.11 3.28 -0.72
N ALA A 28 -4.93 3.69 0.54
CA ALA A 28 -5.13 5.07 0.96
C ALA A 28 -4.23 6.04 0.16
N ARG A 29 -2.95 5.72 0.01
CA ARG A 29 -1.99 6.51 -0.79
C ARG A 29 -2.41 6.59 -2.24
N PHE A 30 -2.86 5.48 -2.83
CA PHE A 30 -3.39 5.49 -4.21
C PHE A 30 -4.55 6.48 -4.37
N TYR A 31 -5.54 6.48 -3.47
CA TYR A 31 -6.65 7.45 -3.52
C TYR A 31 -6.17 8.90 -3.36
N LEU A 32 -5.19 9.16 -2.49
CA LEU A 32 -4.57 10.49 -2.35
C LEU A 32 -3.86 10.95 -3.63
N THR A 33 -3.25 10.05 -4.42
CA THR A 33 -2.68 10.44 -5.71
C THR A 33 -3.74 10.85 -6.74
N LYS A 34 -4.97 10.35 -6.60
CA LYS A 34 -6.09 10.66 -7.50
C LYS A 34 -6.83 11.92 -7.07
N GLU A 35 -7.02 12.10 -5.76
CA GLU A 35 -7.77 13.19 -5.15
C GLU A 35 -7.02 13.77 -3.93
N PRO A 36 -5.93 14.52 -4.13
CA PRO A 36 -5.00 14.88 -3.06
C PRO A 36 -5.58 15.77 -1.95
N ASN A 37 -6.71 16.45 -2.21
CA ASN A 37 -7.36 17.35 -1.26
C ASN A 37 -8.65 16.76 -0.66
N ALA A 38 -9.05 15.55 -1.07
CA ALA A 38 -10.31 14.95 -0.62
C ALA A 38 -10.17 14.23 0.73
N TYR A 39 -8.97 13.77 1.07
CA TYR A 39 -8.70 12.99 2.27
C TYR A 39 -7.39 13.42 2.92
N ARG A 40 -7.17 12.95 4.16
CA ARG A 40 -5.88 13.05 4.84
C ARG A 40 -5.65 11.76 5.63
N ILE A 41 -4.38 11.37 5.76
CA ILE A 41 -3.98 10.33 6.71
C ILE A 41 -4.02 10.93 8.11
N LEU A 42 -4.55 10.17 9.08
CA LEU A 42 -4.52 10.58 10.47
C LEU A 42 -3.12 10.31 11.03
N GLU A 43 -2.58 11.24 11.81
CA GLU A 43 -1.21 11.19 12.32
C GLU A 43 -1.21 11.21 13.87
N ASN A 44 -0.21 10.58 14.46
CA ASN A 44 0.12 10.70 15.88
C ASN A 44 0.67 12.10 16.17
N SER A 45 0.81 12.44 17.45
CA SER A 45 1.33 13.75 17.88
C SER A 45 2.76 14.05 17.40
N ASP A 46 3.53 13.04 16.98
CA ASP A 46 4.88 13.17 16.44
C ASP A 46 4.92 13.29 14.89
N GLY A 47 3.76 13.32 14.24
CA GLY A 47 3.63 13.41 12.78
C GLY A 47 3.75 12.07 12.06
N SER A 48 3.89 10.95 12.77
CA SER A 48 3.85 9.62 12.14
C SER A 48 2.41 9.21 11.82
N PRO A 49 2.14 8.49 10.71
CA PRO A 49 0.81 7.96 10.42
C PRO A 49 0.29 7.06 11.56
N ILE A 50 -0.97 7.25 11.95
CA ILE A 50 -1.66 6.32 12.84
C ILE A 50 -1.83 5.00 12.09
N SER A 51 -1.31 3.94 12.68
CA SER A 51 -1.47 2.58 12.18
C SER A 51 -2.04 1.67 13.27
N LEU A 52 -2.96 0.79 12.87
CA LEU A 52 -3.51 -0.24 13.75
C LEU A 52 -2.59 -1.47 13.83
N ALA A 53 -1.78 -1.71 12.79
CA ALA A 53 -0.87 -2.84 12.70
C ALA A 53 0.22 -2.57 11.65
N THR A 54 1.43 -3.08 11.89
CA THR A 54 2.47 -3.15 10.86
C THR A 54 2.27 -4.43 10.06
N GLU A 55 2.16 -4.31 8.75
CA GLU A 55 1.90 -5.42 7.84
C GLU A 55 2.93 -5.44 6.71
N ASP A 56 3.53 -6.62 6.48
CA ASP A 56 4.40 -6.85 5.33
C ASP A 56 3.59 -7.48 4.19
N TYR A 57 3.61 -6.82 3.02
CA TYR A 57 3.02 -7.37 1.81
C TYR A 57 3.98 -8.39 1.20
N VAL A 58 3.46 -9.60 0.92
CA VAL A 58 4.26 -10.71 0.40
C VAL A 58 3.61 -11.38 -0.80
N VAL A 59 4.44 -12.00 -1.65
CA VAL A 59 3.97 -12.92 -2.70
C VAL A 59 3.86 -14.32 -2.10
N GLY A 60 2.62 -14.84 -2.04
CA GLY A 60 2.34 -16.18 -1.52
C GLY A 60 2.62 -17.28 -2.55
N PHE A 61 3.31 -18.34 -2.12
CA PHE A 61 3.57 -19.53 -2.94
C PHE A 61 3.06 -20.80 -2.26
N ARG A 62 2.76 -21.84 -3.07
CA ARG A 62 2.55 -23.19 -2.52
C ARG A 62 3.80 -23.63 -1.77
N LYS A 63 3.64 -24.33 -0.64
CA LYS A 63 4.75 -24.69 0.26
C LYS A 63 5.92 -25.40 -0.45
N ASN A 64 5.62 -26.19 -1.49
CA ASN A 64 6.59 -27.00 -2.23
C ASN A 64 7.15 -26.31 -3.48
N ASP A 65 6.64 -25.14 -3.90
CA ASP A 65 7.08 -24.45 -5.12
C ASP A 65 8.35 -23.62 -4.88
N LYS A 66 9.43 -24.28 -4.43
CA LYS A 66 10.69 -23.62 -4.04
C LYS A 66 11.41 -22.98 -5.23
N ALA A 67 11.42 -23.64 -6.39
CA ALA A 67 12.08 -23.13 -7.58
C ALA A 67 11.44 -21.84 -8.10
N LEU A 68 10.10 -21.78 -8.13
CA LEU A 68 9.38 -20.57 -8.52
C LEU A 68 9.64 -19.42 -7.55
N LYS A 69 9.56 -19.70 -6.23
CA LYS A 69 9.88 -18.69 -5.20
C LYS A 69 11.28 -18.11 -5.42
N GLN A 70 12.29 -18.95 -5.59
CA GLN A 70 13.67 -18.51 -5.77
C GLN A 70 13.85 -17.64 -7.02
N GLN A 71 13.21 -18.00 -8.12
CA GLN A 71 13.27 -17.21 -9.35
C GLN A 71 12.64 -15.83 -9.17
N ILE A 72 11.46 -15.76 -8.53
CA ILE A 72 10.78 -14.49 -8.26
C ILE A 72 11.58 -13.62 -7.29
N ASP A 73 12.09 -14.19 -6.19
CA ASP A 73 12.91 -13.45 -5.22
C ASP A 73 14.12 -12.81 -5.91
N LYS A 74 14.84 -13.58 -6.72
CA LYS A 74 16.01 -13.09 -7.46
C LYS A 74 15.64 -11.95 -8.41
N THR A 75 14.56 -12.10 -9.18
CA THR A 75 14.12 -11.05 -10.10
C THR A 75 13.68 -9.79 -9.36
N LEU A 76 13.01 -9.90 -8.21
CA LEU A 76 12.65 -8.74 -7.40
C LEU A 76 13.90 -8.02 -6.86
N GLN A 77 14.93 -8.76 -6.44
CA GLN A 77 16.21 -8.16 -6.02
C GLN A 77 16.93 -7.45 -7.17
N GLU A 78 16.95 -8.04 -8.36
CA GLU A 78 17.51 -7.40 -9.57
C GLU A 78 16.76 -6.11 -9.92
N MET A 79 15.42 -6.12 -9.84
CA MET A 79 14.59 -4.93 -10.06
C MET A 79 14.73 -3.86 -8.97
N ALA A 80 15.06 -4.25 -7.74
CA ALA A 80 15.39 -3.31 -6.67
C ALA A 80 16.74 -2.66 -6.95
N ALA A 81 17.75 -3.47 -7.32
CA ALA A 81 19.11 -3.01 -7.62
C ALA A 81 19.18 -2.07 -8.84
N ASP A 82 18.39 -2.32 -9.88
CA ASP A 82 18.35 -1.49 -11.09
C ASP A 82 17.39 -0.28 -11.01
N GLY A 83 16.67 -0.14 -9.89
CA GLY A 83 15.72 0.94 -9.63
C GLY A 83 14.37 0.79 -10.36
N THR A 84 14.11 -0.32 -11.03
CA THR A 84 12.82 -0.59 -11.67
C THR A 84 11.68 -0.66 -10.65
N MET A 85 11.90 -1.29 -9.49
CA MET A 85 10.88 -1.35 -8.44
C MET A 85 10.48 0.04 -7.95
N LYS A 86 11.46 0.90 -7.66
CA LYS A 86 11.24 2.29 -7.25
C LYS A 86 10.40 3.06 -8.28
N LYS A 87 10.77 2.99 -9.57
CA LYS A 87 10.03 3.65 -10.66
C LYS A 87 8.56 3.20 -10.73
N ILE A 88 8.31 1.90 -10.51
CA ILE A 88 6.95 1.36 -10.47
C ILE A 88 6.20 1.92 -9.25
N SER A 89 6.83 1.93 -8.07
CA SER A 89 6.23 2.44 -6.84
C SER A 89 5.83 3.91 -6.98
N GLU A 90 6.75 4.77 -7.42
CA GLU A 90 6.50 6.21 -7.60
C GLU A 90 5.37 6.46 -8.60
N LYS A 91 5.29 5.66 -9.68
CA LYS A 91 4.22 5.77 -10.69
C LYS A 91 2.83 5.53 -10.09
N TRP A 92 2.70 4.57 -9.18
CA TRP A 92 1.39 4.15 -8.65
C TRP A 92 1.03 4.85 -7.33
N PHE A 93 2.02 5.23 -6.53
CA PHE A 93 1.81 5.72 -5.17
C PHE A 93 2.38 7.11 -4.91
N GLY A 94 3.13 7.68 -5.86
CA GLY A 94 3.78 8.99 -5.72
C GLY A 94 5.03 8.98 -4.85
N ASP A 95 5.40 7.84 -4.27
CA ASP A 95 6.58 7.66 -3.41
C ASP A 95 7.14 6.23 -3.54
N ASP A 96 8.35 6.01 -3.03
CA ASP A 96 8.98 4.69 -2.95
C ASP A 96 8.58 3.98 -1.66
N VAL A 97 7.62 3.06 -1.76
CA VAL A 97 7.12 2.24 -0.64
C VAL A 97 7.71 0.83 -0.64
N THR A 98 8.78 0.59 -1.40
CA THR A 98 9.35 -0.75 -1.57
C THR A 98 10.25 -1.14 -0.41
N THR A 99 10.20 -2.42 -0.01
CA THR A 99 10.99 -2.96 1.13
C THR A 99 12.02 -4.01 0.71
N VAL A 100 12.01 -4.42 -0.56
CA VAL A 100 12.98 -5.38 -1.11
C VAL A 100 14.35 -4.70 -1.16
N LYS A 101 15.32 -5.28 -0.47
CA LYS A 101 16.71 -4.80 -0.47
C LYS A 101 17.47 -5.42 -1.64
N SER A 102 18.31 -4.61 -2.28
CA SER A 102 19.33 -5.02 -3.25
C SER A 102 20.47 -5.77 -2.60
#